data_AF-A0A835NDB2-F1
#
_entry.id   AF-A0A835NDB2-F1
#
_cell.length_a   1.000
_cell.length_b   1.000
_cell.length_c   1.000
_cell.angle_alpha   90.00
_cell.angle_beta   90.00
_cell.angle_gamma   90.00
#
_symmetry.space_group_name_H-M   'P 1'
#
loop_
_entity.id
_entity.type
_entity.pdbx_description
1 polymer ?
#
loop_
_entity_poly.entity_id
_entity_poly.type
_entity_poly.pdbx_seq_one_letter_code
_entity_poly.pdbx_strand_id
1 'polypeptide(L)'
;MAPPAPGALLLLLLLHLAASSKLNTPKVLLPFTRGTRVNFTLEASEGCYRWSSTRPEVASIEPLGQDGCRCSRTALVQARSSQPTRLTTIISAEDTLTGQVLRCDAIVDLIHGIQVVSTTRELYLEDSPLELKIHALDSEGNTFSTLAGLVFDWTVVKDPEADGFSDSHSAL
;
A
#
# COMPACT_ATOMS: atom_id res chain seq x y z
N MET A 1 8.21 -48.12 15.19
CA MET A 1 7.54 -46.86 14.81
C MET A 1 6.06 -47.04 15.11
N ALA A 2 5.54 -46.44 16.18
CA ALA A 2 4.11 -46.54 16.52
C ALA A 2 3.30 -45.63 15.57
N PRO A 3 2.12 -46.06 15.09
CA PRO A 3 1.28 -45.21 14.26
C PRO A 3 0.75 -44.01 15.09
N PRO A 4 0.57 -42.83 14.48
CA PRO A 4 0.03 -41.68 15.17
C PRO A 4 -1.40 -41.98 15.67
N ALA A 5 -1.71 -41.54 16.90
CA ALA A 5 -3.01 -41.75 17.50
C ALA A 5 -4.12 -41.05 16.69
N PRO A 6 -5.31 -41.66 16.53
CA PRO A 6 -6.40 -41.11 15.72
C PRO A 6 -6.88 -39.72 16.18
N GLY A 7 -6.73 -39.41 17.49
CA GLY A 7 -7.02 -38.07 18.02
C GLY A 7 -6.05 -36.98 17.53
N ALA A 8 -4.79 -37.32 17.28
CA ALA A 8 -3.81 -36.38 16.72
C ALA A 8 -4.11 -36.10 15.23
N LEU A 9 -4.52 -37.12 14.48
CA LEU A 9 -4.96 -36.99 13.09
C LEU A 9 -6.21 -36.11 12.96
N LEU A 10 -7.19 -36.29 13.85
CA LEU A 10 -8.42 -35.47 13.87
C LEU A 10 -8.11 -34.01 14.25
N LEU A 11 -7.23 -33.79 15.23
CA LEU A 11 -6.81 -32.45 15.64
C LEU A 11 -6.03 -31.73 14.53
N LEU A 12 -5.13 -32.44 13.83
CA LEU A 12 -4.46 -31.90 12.64
C LEU A 12 -5.46 -31.56 11.54
N LEU A 13 -6.47 -32.41 11.28
CA LEU A 13 -7.51 -32.13 10.28
C LEU A 13 -8.32 -30.87 10.63
N LEU A 14 -8.67 -30.71 11.92
CA LEU A 14 -9.40 -29.54 12.43
C LEU A 14 -8.56 -28.25 12.35
N LEU A 15 -7.24 -28.34 12.61
CA LEU A 15 -6.31 -27.22 12.49
C LEU A 15 -6.12 -26.78 11.02
N HIS A 16 -6.14 -27.70 10.06
CA HIS A 16 -6.09 -27.36 8.64
C HIS A 16 -7.37 -26.69 8.15
N LEU A 17 -8.53 -27.03 8.73
CA LEU A 17 -9.81 -26.37 8.43
C LEU A 17 -9.94 -24.97 9.04
N ALA A 18 -9.09 -24.61 10.01
CA ALA A 18 -9.16 -23.33 10.72
C ALA A 18 -8.38 -22.19 10.04
N ALA A 19 -7.87 -22.39 8.82
CA ALA A 19 -7.25 -21.32 8.06
C ALA A 19 -8.29 -20.25 7.71
N SER A 20 -8.19 -19.08 8.35
CA SER A 20 -9.08 -17.94 8.05
C SER A 20 -8.56 -17.19 6.84
N SER A 21 -9.37 -17.17 5.77
CA SER A 21 -9.12 -16.39 4.57
C SER A 21 -9.27 -14.89 4.86
N LYS A 22 -8.21 -14.11 4.65
CA LYS A 22 -8.18 -12.66 4.85
C LYS A 22 -7.40 -11.96 3.75
N LEU A 23 -7.76 -10.70 3.48
CA LEU A 23 -6.95 -9.80 2.68
C LEU A 23 -5.90 -9.11 3.56
N ASN A 24 -4.79 -8.69 2.96
CA ASN A 24 -3.76 -7.88 3.62
C ASN A 24 -4.29 -6.53 4.14
N THR A 25 -5.34 -5.99 3.51
CA THR A 25 -6.06 -4.82 4.01
C THR A 25 -7.54 -4.82 3.58
N PRO A 26 -8.48 -4.39 4.44
CA PRO A 26 -9.87 -4.22 4.07
C PRO A 26 -10.14 -2.92 3.31
N LYS A 27 -9.19 -1.98 3.25
CA LYS A 27 -9.35 -0.67 2.61
C LYS A 27 -8.03 -0.16 2.05
N VAL A 28 -8.07 0.42 0.85
CA VAL A 28 -6.95 1.12 0.23
C VAL A 28 -7.36 2.51 -0.21
N LEU A 29 -6.48 3.48 0.01
CA LEU A 29 -6.61 4.85 -0.44
C LEU A 29 -5.51 5.13 -1.47
N LEU A 30 -5.91 5.31 -2.73
CA LEU A 30 -5.02 5.50 -3.87
C LEU A 30 -5.11 6.95 -4.36
N PRO A 31 -3.98 7.57 -4.71
CA PRO A 31 -3.98 8.94 -5.18
C PRO A 31 -4.57 9.03 -6.60
N PHE A 32 -5.44 10.00 -6.82
CA PHE A 32 -5.85 10.44 -8.15
C PHE A 32 -4.65 11.09 -8.85
N THR A 33 -4.40 10.67 -10.09
CA THR A 33 -3.44 11.34 -10.95
C THR A 33 -3.97 11.39 -12.38
N ARG A 34 -3.55 12.40 -13.15
CA ARG A 34 -4.03 12.61 -14.53
C ARG A 34 -3.31 11.78 -15.60
N GLY A 35 -2.16 11.19 -15.27
CA GLY A 35 -1.30 10.51 -16.27
C GLY A 35 -0.45 9.38 -15.73
N THR A 36 -0.37 9.21 -14.42
CA THR A 36 0.46 8.20 -13.76
C THR A 36 -0.42 7.12 -13.16
N ARG A 37 -0.17 5.86 -13.55
CA ARG A 37 -0.87 4.74 -12.94
C ARG A 37 -0.21 4.40 -11.61
N VAL A 38 -0.91 4.66 -10.53
CA VAL A 38 -0.49 4.26 -9.19
C VAL A 38 -1.07 2.88 -8.90
N ASN A 39 -0.19 1.99 -8.45
CA ASN A 39 -0.49 0.59 -8.25
C ASN A 39 -0.39 0.21 -6.77
N PHE A 40 -1.25 -0.70 -6.34
CA PHE A 40 -1.20 -1.33 -5.02
C PHE A 40 -1.43 -2.84 -5.16
N THR A 41 -0.68 -3.66 -4.43
CA THR A 41 -0.86 -5.11 -4.48
C THR A 41 -1.78 -5.57 -3.35
N LEU A 42 -2.94 -6.09 -3.73
CA LEU A 42 -3.79 -6.86 -2.81
C LEU A 42 -3.31 -8.30 -2.76
N GLU A 43 -3.32 -8.86 -1.55
CA GLU A 43 -2.95 -10.24 -1.29
C GLU A 43 -3.96 -10.89 -0.37
N ALA A 44 -4.39 -12.09 -0.73
CA ALA A 44 -5.24 -12.94 0.07
C ALA A 44 -4.44 -14.10 0.69
N SER A 45 -4.74 -14.44 1.94
CA SER A 45 -4.13 -15.58 2.64
C SER A 45 -4.73 -16.90 2.15
N GLU A 46 -3.88 -17.85 1.74
CA GLU A 46 -4.24 -19.21 1.33
C GLU A 46 -5.32 -19.30 0.22
N GLY A 47 -5.37 -20.41 -0.52
CA GLY A 47 -6.39 -20.59 -1.57
C GLY A 47 -6.09 -19.91 -2.90
N CYS A 48 -7.11 -19.81 -3.76
CA CYS A 48 -6.99 -19.31 -5.13
C CYS A 48 -8.19 -18.45 -5.50
N TYR A 49 -7.97 -17.15 -5.72
CA TYR A 49 -9.05 -16.18 -5.84
C TYR A 49 -9.25 -15.66 -7.25
N ARG A 50 -10.52 -15.50 -7.62
CA ARG A 50 -10.95 -14.71 -8.77
C ARG A 50 -11.22 -13.28 -8.31
N TRP A 51 -10.60 -12.33 -9.00
CA TRP A 51 -10.64 -10.92 -8.64
C TRP A 51 -11.64 -10.17 -9.52
N SER A 52 -12.39 -9.24 -8.91
CA SER A 52 -13.30 -8.36 -9.63
C SER A 52 -13.42 -7.00 -8.95
N SER A 53 -13.77 -5.97 -9.73
CA SER A 53 -14.03 -4.61 -9.25
C SER A 53 -15.44 -4.22 -9.69
N THR A 54 -16.24 -3.63 -8.79
CA THR A 54 -17.59 -3.17 -9.13
C THR A 54 -17.59 -1.95 -10.05
N ARG A 55 -16.52 -1.16 -10.01
CA ARG A 55 -16.29 0.04 -10.83
C ARG A 55 -14.84 0.08 -11.36
N PRO A 56 -14.52 -0.68 -12.42
CA PRO A 56 -13.16 -0.72 -13.00
C PRO A 56 -12.64 0.63 -13.52
N GLU A 57 -13.54 1.57 -13.79
CA GLU A 57 -13.22 2.95 -14.16
C GLU A 57 -12.70 3.79 -12.99
N VAL A 58 -12.98 3.40 -11.74
CA VAL A 58 -12.40 4.04 -10.54
C VAL A 58 -11.08 3.36 -10.18
N ALA A 59 -11.10 2.05 -9.98
CA ALA A 59 -9.90 1.24 -9.83
C ALA A 59 -10.10 -0.14 -10.46
N SER A 60 -9.17 -0.52 -11.34
CA SER A 60 -9.15 -1.86 -11.94
C SER A 60 -8.34 -2.82 -11.06
N ILE A 61 -8.60 -4.11 -11.27
CA ILE A 61 -7.90 -5.20 -10.59
C ILE A 61 -7.46 -6.22 -11.63
N GLU A 62 -6.18 -6.61 -11.59
CA GLU A 62 -5.60 -7.62 -12.48
C GLU A 62 -4.91 -8.70 -11.64
N PRO A 63 -5.23 -9.99 -11.83
CA PRO A 63 -4.56 -11.06 -11.09
C PRO A 63 -3.07 -11.12 -11.43
N LEU A 64 -2.24 -11.22 -10.40
CA LEU A 64 -0.80 -11.46 -10.53
C LEU A 64 -0.56 -12.98 -10.40
N GLY A 65 -0.37 -13.65 -11.54
CA GLY A 65 -0.19 -15.09 -11.60
C GLY A 65 0.48 -15.52 -12.90
N GLN A 66 0.78 -16.81 -12.99
CA GLN A 66 1.36 -17.39 -14.20
C GLN A 66 0.32 -17.42 -15.33
N ASP A 67 0.77 -17.20 -16.57
CA ASP A 67 -0.09 -17.17 -17.74
C ASP A 67 -0.93 -18.46 -17.84
N GLY A 68 -2.26 -18.29 -17.93
CA GLY A 68 -3.22 -19.40 -18.02
C GLY A 68 -3.85 -19.84 -16.69
N CYS A 69 -3.37 -19.37 -15.53
CA CYS A 69 -4.05 -19.58 -14.25
C CYS A 69 -5.35 -18.75 -14.17
N ARG A 70 -6.47 -19.40 -13.79
CA ARG A 70 -7.79 -18.76 -13.70
C ARG A 70 -8.05 -18.03 -12.37
N CYS A 71 -7.11 -18.08 -11.45
CA CYS A 71 -7.16 -17.44 -10.14
C CYS A 71 -5.74 -17.17 -9.63
N SER A 72 -5.61 -16.27 -8.67
CA SER A 72 -4.33 -15.88 -8.06
C SER A 72 -4.54 -15.51 -6.59
N ARG A 73 -3.47 -15.61 -5.80
CA ARG A 73 -3.44 -15.11 -4.41
C ARG A 73 -3.19 -13.61 -4.33
N THR A 74 -2.53 -13.05 -5.34
CA THR A 74 -2.17 -11.64 -5.42
C THR A 74 -2.80 -11.02 -6.65
N ALA A 75 -3.13 -9.73 -6.55
CA ALA A 75 -3.66 -8.95 -7.65
C ALA A 75 -3.25 -7.49 -7.56
N LEU A 76 -3.04 -6.87 -8.71
CA LEU A 76 -2.64 -5.48 -8.86
C LEU A 76 -3.87 -4.60 -8.98
N VAL A 77 -4.09 -3.76 -7.97
CA VAL A 77 -5.05 -2.66 -8.03
C VAL A 77 -4.39 -1.48 -8.75
N GLN A 78 -5.05 -0.94 -9.77
CA GLN A 78 -4.60 0.29 -10.42
C GLN A 78 -5.66 1.38 -10.29
N ALA A 79 -5.27 2.58 -9.86
CA ALA A 79 -6.15 3.75 -9.90
C ALA A 79 -6.41 4.17 -11.36
N ARG A 80 -7.68 4.35 -11.72
CA ARG A 80 -8.11 4.65 -13.10
C ARG A 80 -9.11 5.80 -13.22
N SER A 81 -9.50 6.41 -12.10
CA SER A 81 -10.45 7.54 -12.10
C SER A 81 -10.04 8.63 -13.09
N SER A 82 -11.00 9.08 -13.90
CA SER A 82 -10.85 10.24 -14.78
C SER A 82 -11.27 11.55 -14.12
N GLN A 83 -11.87 11.49 -12.93
CA GLN A 83 -12.40 12.65 -12.23
C GLN A 83 -11.55 12.96 -10.99
N PRO A 84 -11.20 14.24 -10.76
CA PRO A 84 -10.46 14.69 -9.58
C PRO A 84 -11.41 14.81 -8.37
N THR A 85 -12.13 13.74 -8.06
CA THR A 85 -13.11 13.67 -6.97
C THR A 85 -12.96 12.33 -6.25
N ARG A 86 -13.32 12.31 -4.96
CA ARG A 86 -13.31 11.08 -4.17
C ARG A 86 -14.29 10.08 -4.74
N LEU A 87 -13.79 8.94 -5.19
CA LEU A 87 -14.60 7.84 -5.73
C LEU A 87 -14.21 6.53 -5.06
N THR A 88 -15.20 5.67 -4.81
CA THR A 88 -15.01 4.35 -4.22
C THR A 88 -15.48 3.26 -5.15
N THR A 89 -14.73 2.16 -5.19
CA THR A 89 -15.10 0.87 -5.77
C THR A 89 -14.89 -0.25 -4.76
N ILE A 90 -15.62 -1.35 -4.91
CA ILE A 90 -15.44 -2.55 -4.08
C ILE A 90 -14.69 -3.57 -4.92
N ILE A 91 -13.54 -4.00 -4.41
CA ILE A 91 -12.77 -5.10 -4.96
C ILE A 91 -13.17 -6.37 -4.21
N SER A 92 -13.51 -7.41 -4.96
CA SER A 92 -13.92 -8.71 -4.43
C SER A 92 -12.94 -9.80 -4.85
N ALA A 93 -12.55 -10.64 -3.89
CA ALA A 93 -11.74 -11.83 -4.09
C ALA A 93 -12.61 -13.05 -3.74
N GLU A 94 -13.03 -13.81 -4.75
CA GLU A 94 -13.84 -15.01 -4.59
C GLU A 94 -12.95 -16.25 -4.65
N ASP A 95 -12.89 -17.01 -3.56
CA ASP A 95 -12.19 -18.29 -3.53
C ASP A 95 -12.89 -19.28 -4.46
N THR A 96 -12.15 -19.76 -5.45
CA THR A 96 -12.65 -20.67 -6.49
C THR A 96 -13.05 -22.05 -5.97
N LEU A 97 -12.59 -22.46 -4.78
CA LEU A 97 -12.92 -23.75 -4.18
C LEU A 97 -14.11 -23.66 -3.24
N THR A 98 -14.14 -22.63 -2.38
CA THR A 98 -15.16 -22.51 -1.33
C THR A 98 -16.31 -21.57 -1.69
N GLY A 99 -16.14 -20.72 -2.70
CA GLY A 99 -17.08 -19.63 -3.02
C GLY A 99 -17.06 -18.48 -2.02
N GLN A 100 -16.14 -18.49 -1.04
CA GLN A 100 -16.02 -17.41 -0.06
C GLN A 100 -15.57 -16.12 -0.74
N VAL A 101 -16.22 -15.01 -0.40
CA VAL A 101 -15.89 -13.68 -0.96
C VAL A 101 -15.28 -12.79 0.12
N LEU A 102 -14.05 -12.36 -0.11
CA LEU A 102 -13.38 -11.29 0.65
C LEU A 102 -13.57 -9.95 -0.08
N ARG A 103 -13.61 -8.84 0.67
CA ARG A 103 -13.84 -7.50 0.11
C ARG A 103 -12.81 -6.49 0.58
N CYS A 104 -12.44 -5.59 -0.31
CA CYS A 104 -11.62 -4.42 -0.05
C CYS A 104 -12.27 -3.18 -0.65
N ASP A 105 -12.42 -2.12 0.13
CA ASP A 105 -12.84 -0.81 -0.38
C ASP A 105 -11.63 -0.11 -0.99
N ALA A 106 -11.66 0.14 -2.30
CA ALA A 106 -10.64 0.93 -2.98
C ALA A 106 -11.17 2.34 -3.25
N ILE A 107 -10.54 3.31 -2.60
CA ILE A 107 -10.87 4.72 -2.68
C ILE A 107 -9.81 5.41 -3.53
N VAL A 108 -10.23 6.18 -4.52
CA VAL A 108 -9.35 7.07 -5.29
C VAL A 108 -9.67 8.51 -4.92
N ASP A 109 -8.68 9.28 -4.47
CA ASP A 109 -8.89 10.64 -3.98
C ASP A 109 -7.69 11.57 -4.23
N LEU A 110 -7.88 12.88 -4.06
CA LEU A 110 -6.86 13.90 -4.22
C LEU A 110 -5.90 13.98 -3.03
N ILE A 111 -4.62 14.12 -3.33
CA ILE A 111 -3.61 14.51 -2.35
C ILE A 111 -3.83 15.98 -1.98
N HIS A 112 -4.04 16.24 -0.68
CA HIS A 112 -4.19 17.58 -0.11
C HIS A 112 -2.95 18.04 0.65
N GLY A 113 -2.14 17.11 1.16
CA GLY A 113 -0.92 17.43 1.89
C GLY A 113 0.18 16.41 1.62
N ILE A 114 1.44 16.86 1.70
CA ILE A 114 2.63 16.01 1.63
C ILE A 114 3.46 16.27 2.89
N GLN A 115 3.99 15.21 3.48
CA GLN A 115 4.83 15.26 4.67
C GLN A 115 6.09 14.43 4.46
N VAL A 116 7.23 14.99 4.83
CA VAL A 116 8.49 14.25 4.92
C VAL A 116 8.63 13.71 6.34
N VAL A 117 8.78 12.40 6.45
CA VAL A 117 8.94 11.64 7.69
C VAL A 117 10.38 11.18 7.79
N SER A 118 11.02 11.52 8.90
CA SER A 118 12.41 11.19 9.19
C SER A 118 12.58 10.83 10.68
N THR A 119 13.66 10.14 11.01
CA THR A 119 14.02 9.85 12.42
C THR A 119 14.74 11.02 13.09
N THR A 120 15.39 11.89 12.31
CA THR A 120 16.10 13.10 12.76
C THR A 120 15.86 14.25 11.79
N ARG A 121 16.05 15.48 12.27
CA ARG A 121 16.05 16.72 11.46
C ARG A 121 17.45 17.24 11.16
N GLU A 122 18.44 16.76 11.91
CA GLU A 122 19.83 17.15 11.76
C GLU A 122 20.58 16.05 11.00
N LEU A 123 21.36 16.46 10.01
CA LEU A 123 22.14 15.59 9.16
C LEU A 123 23.61 16.05 9.23
N TYR A 124 24.51 15.12 9.54
CA TYR A 124 25.94 15.34 9.52
C TYR A 124 26.56 14.67 8.30
N LEU A 125 27.54 15.32 7.68
CA LEU A 125 28.18 14.82 6.45
C LEU A 125 28.94 13.51 6.67
N GLU A 126 29.42 13.28 7.89
CA GLU A 126 30.20 12.09 8.27
C GLU A 126 29.32 10.92 8.70
N ASP A 127 28.00 11.14 8.85
CA ASP A 127 27.06 10.11 9.28
C ASP A 127 26.60 9.24 8.11
N SER A 128 26.02 8.08 8.44
CA SER A 128 25.39 7.22 7.43
C SER A 128 24.15 7.90 6.82
N PRO A 129 23.88 7.72 5.51
CA PRO A 129 22.75 8.34 4.85
C PRO A 129 21.40 8.05 5.54
N LEU A 130 20.59 9.09 5.71
CA LEU A 130 19.25 8.97 6.29
C LEU A 130 18.21 8.61 5.24
N GLU A 131 17.37 7.61 5.54
CA GLU A 131 16.18 7.31 4.75
C GLU A 131 15.07 8.33 5.07
N LEU A 132 14.66 9.10 4.05
CA LEU A 132 13.50 9.99 4.11
C LEU A 132 12.28 9.29 3.51
N LYS A 133 11.16 9.33 4.22
CA LYS A 133 9.88 8.77 3.76
C LYS A 133 8.92 9.89 3.46
N ILE A 134 8.11 9.71 2.42
CA ILE A 134 7.03 10.66 2.10
C ILE A 134 5.71 10.02 2.46
N HIS A 135 4.90 10.75 3.22
CA HIS A 135 3.48 10.52 3.34
C HIS A 135 2.72 11.56 2.53
N ALA A 136 1.61 11.16 1.94
CA ALA A 136 0.63 12.09 1.40
C ALA A 136 -0.68 11.88 2.15
N LEU A 137 -1.44 12.96 2.30
CA LEU A 137 -2.67 13.02 3.07
C LEU A 137 -3.84 13.49 2.19
N ASP A 138 -5.02 12.91 2.40
CA ASP A 138 -6.27 13.45 1.85
C ASP A 138 -6.78 14.65 2.68
N SER A 139 -7.94 15.21 2.33
CA SER A 139 -8.54 16.35 3.02
C SER A 139 -8.95 16.05 4.47
N GLU A 140 -9.12 14.77 4.81
CA GLU A 140 -9.50 14.31 6.15
C GLU A 140 -8.26 13.98 7.00
N GLY A 141 -7.05 14.06 6.43
CA GLY A 141 -5.81 13.70 7.09
C GLY A 141 -5.48 12.20 7.03
N ASN A 142 -6.14 11.43 6.18
CA ASN A 142 -5.82 10.01 5.98
C ASN A 142 -4.58 9.85 5.09
N THR A 143 -3.69 8.94 5.46
CA THR A 143 -2.50 8.61 4.66
C THR A 143 -2.85 7.74 3.46
N PHE A 144 -2.39 8.13 2.27
CA PHE A 144 -2.48 7.29 1.07
C PHE A 144 -1.72 5.97 1.26
N SER A 145 -2.34 4.86 0.83
CA SER A 145 -1.78 3.52 0.99
C SER A 145 -0.52 3.27 0.16
N THR A 146 -0.32 4.06 -0.89
CA THR A 146 0.86 4.00 -1.75
C THR A 146 1.04 5.33 -2.49
N LEU A 147 2.30 5.69 -2.70
CA LEU A 147 2.72 6.79 -3.59
C LEU A 147 3.60 6.25 -4.73
N ALA A 148 3.66 4.92 -4.88
CA ALA A 148 4.50 4.28 -5.87
C ALA A 148 4.11 4.72 -7.29
N GLY A 149 5.12 5.12 -8.07
CA GLY A 149 4.94 5.67 -9.41
C GLY A 149 4.85 7.19 -9.46
N LEU A 150 4.58 7.88 -8.35
CA LEU A 150 4.69 9.33 -8.29
C LEU A 150 6.15 9.75 -8.28
N VAL A 151 6.44 10.88 -8.95
CA VAL A 151 7.78 11.49 -9.00
C VAL A 151 7.80 12.67 -8.03
N PHE A 152 8.90 12.80 -7.29
CA PHE A 152 9.12 13.88 -6.34
C PHE A 152 10.37 14.64 -6.72
N ASP A 153 10.23 15.97 -6.83
CA ASP A 153 11.37 16.87 -7.00
C ASP A 153 11.90 17.27 -5.62
N TRP A 154 13.19 17.05 -5.42
CA TRP A 154 13.87 17.36 -4.16
C TRP A 154 14.83 18.52 -4.37
N THR A 155 14.74 19.53 -3.51
CA THR A 155 15.63 20.69 -3.52
C THR A 155 16.15 20.96 -2.12
N VAL A 156 17.46 21.14 -2.00
CA VAL A 156 18.10 21.60 -0.76
C VAL A 156 18.17 23.12 -0.81
N VAL A 157 17.60 23.78 0.19
CA VAL A 157 17.59 25.23 0.32
C VAL A 157 18.36 25.61 1.57
N LYS A 158 19.30 26.55 1.46
CA LYS A 158 20.00 27.12 2.62
C LYS A 158 19.00 27.97 3.39
N ASP A 159 18.95 27.85 4.71
CA ASP A 159 18.16 28.77 5.52
C ASP A 159 18.57 30.21 5.18
N PRO A 160 17.61 31.14 5.05
CA PRO A 160 17.95 32.55 4.90
C PRO A 160 18.79 32.92 6.12
N GLU A 161 20.02 33.37 5.87
CA GLU A 161 20.90 33.87 6.92
C GLU A 161 20.08 34.86 7.75
N ALA A 162 19.83 34.52 9.01
CA ALA A 162 19.30 35.49 9.94
C ALA A 162 20.36 36.59 10.02
N ASP A 163 20.11 37.70 9.32
CA ASP A 163 20.98 38.87 9.28
C ASP A 163 21.38 39.23 10.71
N GLY A 164 22.67 39.04 11.02
CA GLY A 164 23.32 39.59 12.20
C GLY A 164 23.49 38.65 13.39
N PHE A 165 24.46 37.73 13.31
CA PHE A 165 25.41 37.60 14.41
C PHE A 165 26.84 37.72 13.87
N SER A 166 27.50 38.78 14.32
CA SER A 166 28.90 39.10 14.04
C SER A 166 29.80 38.05 14.69
N ASP A 167 30.38 37.15 13.89
CA ASP A 167 31.48 36.31 14.34
C ASP A 167 32.77 37.15 14.46
N SER A 168 32.94 37.78 15.62
CA SER A 168 34.26 38.19 16.10
C SER A 168 34.90 37.01 16.83
N HIS A 169 35.47 36.07 16.07
CA HIS A 169 36.51 35.18 16.60
C HIS A 169 37.71 35.18 15.66
N SER A 170 38.47 36.27 15.74
CA SER A 170 39.92 36.22 15.52
C SER A 170 40.56 35.71 16.80
N ALA A 171 41.24 34.56 16.75
CA ALA A 171 42.27 34.20 17.71
C ALA A 171 43.31 33.31 17.02
N LEU A 172 44.43 33.97 16.70
CA LEU A 172 45.83 33.55 16.57
C LEU A 172 46.14 32.07 16.30
#